data_AF-A0A920PZQ6-F1
#
_entry.id   AF-A0A920PZQ6-F1
#
_cell.length_a   1.000
_cell.length_b   1.000
_cell.length_c   1.000
_cell.angle_alpha   90.00
_cell.angle_beta   90.00
_cell.angle_gamma   90.00
#
_symmetry.space_group_name_H-M   'P 1'
#
loop_
_entity.id
_entity.type
_entity.pdbx_description
1 polymer ?
#
loop_
_entity_poly.entity_id
_entity_poly.type
_entity_poly.pdbx_seq_one_letter_code
_entity_poly.pdbx_strand_id
1 'polypeptide(L)'
;MVLTTGNKSESAVGYSTLYGDTAGAYAVIRTLQDPRVRPVPLAQSHSPGLDGQPVIPDHILTKPPSAELRPDQTDDQSLPP
;
A
#
# COMPACT_ATOMS: atom_id res chain seq x y z
N MET A 1 -2.77 -1.50 -20.26
CA MET A 1 -1.64 -0.94 -19.47
C MET A 1 -1.80 -1.42 -18.04
N VAL A 2 -0.73 -1.91 -17.41
CA VAL A 2 -0.76 -2.40 -16.02
C VAL A 2 -0.24 -1.31 -15.08
N LEU A 3 -1.00 -0.99 -14.04
CA LEU A 3 -0.59 -0.10 -12.97
C LEU A 3 -0.11 -0.95 -11.79
N THR A 4 1.01 -0.58 -11.18
CA THR A 4 1.57 -1.26 -10.01
C THR A 4 1.36 -0.44 -8.75
N THR A 5 1.40 -1.12 -7.61
CA THR A 5 1.09 -0.58 -6.28
C THR A 5 2.31 -0.32 -5.42
N GLY A 6 3.53 -0.41 -5.98
CA GLY A 6 4.76 -0.14 -5.25
C GLY A 6 4.85 1.30 -4.75
N ASN A 7 5.06 1.46 -3.44
CA ASN A 7 5.24 2.76 -2.80
C ASN A 7 6.73 3.09 -2.58
N LYS A 8 7.02 4.30 -2.11
CA LYS A 8 8.39 4.79 -1.90
C LYS A 8 9.14 3.98 -0.85
N SER A 9 8.46 3.56 0.22
CA SER A 9 9.09 2.83 1.33
C SER A 9 9.56 1.45 0.88
N GLU A 10 8.71 0.70 0.17
CA GLU A 10 9.04 -0.62 -0.40
C GLU A 10 10.18 -0.52 -1.41
N SER A 11 10.11 0.47 -2.29
CA SER A 11 11.13 0.70 -3.33
C SER A 11 12.49 1.08 -2.72
N ALA A 12 12.49 1.84 -1.62
CA ALA A 12 13.73 2.31 -0.98
C ALA A 12 14.55 1.18 -0.37
N VAL A 13 13.89 0.10 0.06
CA VAL A 13 14.52 -1.04 0.73
C VAL A 13 14.51 -2.31 -0.15
N GLY A 14 13.96 -2.22 -1.35
CA GLY A 14 13.85 -3.36 -2.27
C GLY A 14 12.85 -4.43 -1.83
N TYR A 15 11.84 -4.07 -1.03
CA TYR A 15 10.83 -4.99 -0.52
C TYR A 15 9.80 -5.31 -1.61
N SER A 16 10.18 -6.16 -2.55
CA SER A 16 9.36 -6.57 -3.68
C SER A 16 9.91 -7.85 -4.30
N THR A 17 9.11 -8.49 -5.15
CA THR A 17 9.57 -9.58 -6.00
C THR A 17 9.97 -9.02 -7.35
N LEU A 18 11.22 -9.28 -7.77
CA LEU A 18 11.69 -8.93 -9.10
C LEU A 18 10.83 -9.64 -10.16
N TYR A 19 10.29 -8.88 -11.12
CA TYR A 19 9.32 -9.34 -12.11
C TYR A 19 7.98 -9.87 -11.53
N GLY A 20 7.68 -9.56 -10.27
CA GLY A 20 6.41 -9.87 -9.62
C GLY A 20 5.50 -8.65 -9.52
N ASP A 21 5.24 -8.19 -8.31
CA ASP A 21 4.37 -7.04 -7.98
C ASP A 21 4.79 -5.72 -8.65
N THR A 22 6.08 -5.59 -8.97
CA THR A 22 6.64 -4.43 -9.70
C THR A 22 6.50 -4.54 -11.23
N ALA A 23 6.03 -5.67 -11.77
CA ALA A 23 5.88 -5.87 -13.20
C ALA A 23 4.65 -5.12 -13.76
N GLY A 24 4.86 -3.87 -14.16
CA GLY A 24 3.86 -3.09 -14.88
C GLY A 24 4.42 -1.82 -15.48
N ALA A 25 3.56 -1.06 -16.15
CA ALA A 25 3.97 0.11 -16.93
C ALA A 25 4.20 1.35 -16.04
N TYR A 26 3.44 1.49 -14.96
CA TYR A 26 3.52 2.68 -14.10
C TYR A 26 3.07 2.40 -12.66
N ALA A 27 3.89 2.82 -11.70
CA ALA A 27 3.57 2.80 -10.28
C ALA A 27 2.94 4.13 -9.86
N VAL A 28 1.62 4.16 -9.66
CA VAL A 28 0.86 5.40 -9.40
C VAL A 28 1.29 6.07 -8.10
N ILE A 29 1.63 5.27 -7.09
CA ILE A 29 1.93 5.73 -5.73
C ILE A 29 3.42 5.69 -5.37
N ARG A 30 4.32 5.54 -6.36
CA ARG A 30 5.78 5.37 -6.13
C ARG A 30 6.46 6.49 -5.32
N THR A 31 5.87 7.68 -5.27
CA THR A 31 6.41 8.85 -4.55
C THR A 31 5.86 8.97 -3.13
N LEU A 32 4.82 8.20 -2.80
CA LEU A 32 4.16 8.20 -1.50
C LEU A 32 4.91 7.27 -0.54
N GLN A 33 5.12 7.73 0.69
CA GLN A 33 5.57 6.88 1.79
C GLN A 33 4.42 6.01 2.26
N ASP A 34 4.75 5.00 3.08
CA ASP A 34 3.77 4.21 3.82
C ASP A 34 2.69 5.13 4.45
N PRO A 35 1.40 4.91 4.16
CA PRO A 35 0.31 5.70 4.71
C PRO A 35 0.24 5.71 6.24
N ARG A 36 0.84 4.72 6.92
CA ARG A 36 0.94 4.69 8.39
C ARG A 36 1.98 5.65 8.93
N VAL A 37 3.00 5.98 8.14
CA VAL A 37 3.98 7.04 8.47
C VAL A 37 3.47 8.40 8.02
N ARG A 38 2.88 8.46 6.81
CA ARG A 38 2.36 9.70 6.23
C ARG A 38 0.98 9.47 5.62
N PRO A 39 -0.10 9.68 6.41
CA PRO A 39 -1.47 9.48 5.97
C PRO A 39 -1.79 10.29 4.72
N VAL A 40 -2.47 9.65 3.76
CA VAL A 40 -3.00 10.33 2.57
C VAL A 40 -4.38 10.90 2.88
N PRO A 41 -4.72 12.13 2.42
CA PRO A 41 -6.04 12.73 2.69
C PRO A 41 -7.21 11.86 2.23
N LEU A 42 -6.99 11.06 1.18
CA LEU A 42 -7.99 10.12 0.66
C LEU A 42 -8.44 9.10 1.71
N ALA A 43 -7.56 8.69 2.63
CA ALA A 43 -7.86 7.73 3.68
C ALA A 43 -8.93 8.22 4.67
N GLN A 44 -9.18 9.52 4.74
CA GLN A 44 -10.18 10.13 5.63
C GLN A 44 -11.38 10.70 4.85
N SER A 45 -11.37 10.54 3.53
CA SER A 45 -12.38 11.11 2.65
C SER A 45 -13.61 10.20 2.53
N HIS A 46 -14.77 10.83 2.35
CA HIS A 46 -16.04 10.16 2.06
C HIS A 46 -16.50 10.64 0.68
N SER A 47 -17.08 9.73 -0.12
CA SER A 47 -17.55 10.07 -1.46
C SER A 47 -19.07 10.12 -1.53
N PRO A 48 -19.67 11.20 -2.10
CA PRO A 48 -21.10 11.25 -2.36
C PRO A 48 -21.60 10.11 -3.25
N GLY A 49 -20.74 9.59 -4.15
CA GLY A 49 -21.05 8.45 -5.02
C GLY A 49 -20.94 7.09 -4.35
N LEU A 50 -20.58 7.04 -3.05
CA LEU A 50 -20.54 5.84 -2.23
C LEU A 50 -21.57 5.91 -1.09
N ASP A 51 -22.69 6.64 -1.28
CA ASP A 51 -23.72 6.84 -0.25
C ASP A 51 -23.15 7.40 1.08
N GLY A 52 -22.11 8.24 0.98
CA GLY A 52 -21.43 8.80 2.13
C GLY A 52 -20.51 7.83 2.87
N GLN A 53 -20.20 6.66 2.30
CA GLN A 53 -19.22 5.72 2.87
C GLN A 53 -17.77 6.21 2.72
N PRO A 54 -16.85 5.74 3.58
CA PRO A 54 -15.42 6.00 3.44
C PRO A 54 -14.90 5.57 2.07
N VAL A 55 -14.05 6.39 1.45
CA VAL A 55 -13.40 6.05 0.17
C VAL A 55 -12.46 4.86 0.33
N ILE A 56 -11.80 4.73 1.48
CA ILE A 56 -11.00 3.57 1.85
C ILE A 56 -11.66 2.95 3.09
N PRO A 57 -12.05 1.66 3.05
CA PRO A 57 -12.67 1.01 4.21
C PRO A 57 -11.76 0.95 5.44
N ASP A 58 -12.32 1.10 6.64
CA ASP A 58 -11.57 1.12 7.91
C ASP A 58 -10.75 -0.16 8.16
N HIS A 59 -11.25 -1.32 7.71
CA HIS A 59 -10.53 -2.58 7.88
C HIS A 59 -9.25 -2.64 7.02
N ILE A 60 -9.15 -1.87 5.94
CA ILE A 60 -7.91 -1.74 5.14
C ILE A 60 -6.90 -0.84 5.87
N LEU A 61 -7.37 0.22 6.54
CA LEU A 61 -6.52 1.16 7.26
C LEU A 61 -5.96 0.57 8.56
N THR A 62 -6.71 -0.32 9.21
CA THR A 62 -6.34 -0.93 10.50
C THR A 62 -5.58 -2.24 10.35
N LYS A 63 -5.61 -2.87 9.17
CA LYS A 63 -4.90 -4.12 8.90
C LYS A 63 -3.37 -3.91 8.92
N PRO A 64 -2.60 -4.79 9.58
CA PRO A 64 -1.14 -4.76 9.50
C PRO A 64 -0.66 -4.98 8.06
N PRO A 65 0.45 -4.35 7.64
CA PRO A 65 1.00 -4.55 6.31
C PRO A 65 1.56 -5.96 6.15
N SER A 66 1.28 -6.54 5.00
CA SER A 66 1.72 -7.88 4.67
C SER A 66 1.73 -8.05 3.17
N ALA A 67 2.78 -8.68 2.63
CA ALA A 67 2.73 -9.24 1.28
C ALA A 67 1.95 -10.57 1.18
N GLU A 68 1.50 -11.12 2.32
CA GLU A 68 0.62 -12.31 2.40
C GLU A 68 1.17 -13.56 1.70
N LEU A 69 2.49 -13.71 1.60
CA LEU A 69 3.14 -14.84 0.92
C LEU A 69 3.22 -16.09 1.80
N ARG A 70 3.01 -15.94 3.12
CA ARG A 70 2.95 -17.05 4.10
C ARG A 70 2.02 -16.67 5.28
N PRO A 71 1.52 -17.65 6.05
CA PRO A 71 0.74 -17.39 7.25
C PRO A 71 1.47 -16.47 8.23
N ASP A 72 0.71 -15.57 8.87
CA ASP A 72 1.18 -14.63 9.91
C ASP A 72 2.34 -13.72 9.50
N GLN A 73 2.55 -13.52 8.19
CA GLN A 73 3.53 -12.58 7.68
C GLN A 73 3.11 -11.15 7.98
N THR A 74 4.07 -10.35 8.45
CA THR A 74 3.98 -8.89 8.48
C THR A 74 5.27 -8.26 7.95
N ASP A 75 5.16 -7.08 7.34
CA ASP A 75 6.30 -6.46 6.63
C ASP A 75 7.41 -5.99 7.60
N ASP A 76 7.04 -5.58 8.82
CA ASP A 76 7.95 -5.18 9.89
C ASP A 76 8.90 -6.30 10.36
N GLN A 77 8.57 -7.57 10.09
CA GLN A 77 9.48 -8.71 10.38
C GLN A 77 10.73 -8.70 9.49
N SER A 78 10.66 -8.06 8.32
CA SER A 78 11.70 -8.13 7.28
C SER A 78 12.32 -6.76 6.98
N LEU A 79 11.67 -5.68 7.42
CA LEU A 79 12.08 -4.31 7.17
C LEU A 79 12.90 -3.75 8.34
N PRO A 80 13.91 -2.90 8.08
CA PRO A 80 14.55 -2.12 9.12
C PRO A 80 13.54 -1.14 9.78
N PRO A 81 13.74 -0.78 11.06
CA PRO A 81 12.85 0.11 11.81
C PRO A 81 12.82 1.54 11.27
#